data_AF-L1ILG0-F1
#
_entry.id   AF-L1ILG0-F1
#
_cell.length_a   1.000
_cell.length_b   1.000
_cell.length_c   1.000
_cell.angle_alpha   90.00
_cell.angle_beta   90.00
_cell.angle_gamma   90.00
#
_symmetry.space_group_name_H-M   'P 1'
#
loop_
_entity.id
_entity.type
_entity.pdbx_description
1 polymer ?
#
loop_
_entity_poly.entity_id
_entity_poly.type
_entity_poly.pdbx_seq_one_letter_code
_entity_poly.pdbx_strand_id
1 'polypeptide(L)'
;VESLCMACEQQGKTNILPIEIPHFGRVVVMAFECDECGYRSNEVKEASEIRPLGVRYLLHVQKREDLNRQVIKSSFASIALPSLDFEIPPPAQRGSLNTVEGFLMRAQEDLNK
;
A
#
# COMPACT_ATOMS: atom_id res chain seq x y z
N VAL A 1 -10.48 -15.73 -7.85
CA VAL A 1 -9.77 -16.27 -9.03
C VAL A 1 -8.61 -17.11 -8.53
N GLU A 2 -8.40 -18.30 -9.06
CA GLU A 2 -7.25 -19.10 -8.65
C GLU A 2 -5.95 -18.49 -9.19
N SER A 3 -4.89 -18.46 -8.37
CA SER A 3 -3.62 -17.83 -8.73
C SER A 3 -2.45 -18.55 -8.08
N LEU A 4 -1.30 -18.56 -8.75
CA LEU A 4 -0.09 -19.20 -8.23
C LEU A 4 0.41 -18.47 -6.97
N CYS A 5 0.67 -19.23 -5.91
CA CYS A 5 1.32 -18.75 -4.70
C CYS A 5 2.83 -18.60 -4.94
N MET A 6 3.37 -17.39 -4.79
CA MET A 6 4.80 -17.14 -4.98
C MET A 6 5.69 -17.64 -3.82
N ALA A 7 5.08 -18.12 -2.72
CA ALA A 7 5.82 -18.61 -1.55
C ALA A 7 5.99 -20.13 -1.55
N CYS A 8 4.98 -20.88 -2.01
CA CYS A 8 4.99 -22.35 -1.99
C CYS A 8 4.69 -22.99 -3.36
N GLU A 9 4.50 -22.18 -4.40
CA GLU A 9 4.21 -22.61 -5.78
C GLU A 9 2.90 -23.41 -5.95
N GLN A 10 2.09 -23.50 -4.90
CA GLN A 10 0.74 -24.08 -4.95
C GLN A 10 -0.31 -23.07 -5.39
N GLN A 11 -1.54 -23.53 -5.64
CA GLN A 11 -2.63 -22.65 -6.02
C GLN A 11 -3.24 -21.97 -4.78
N GLY A 12 -3.29 -20.64 -4.80
CA GLY A 12 -4.06 -19.82 -3.86
C GLY A 12 -5.26 -19.16 -4.53
N LYS A 13 -5.95 -18.31 -3.77
CA LYS A 13 -7.12 -17.55 -4.23
C LYS A 13 -6.81 -16.06 -4.18
N THR A 14 -6.98 -15.40 -5.32
CA THR A 14 -7.01 -13.94 -5.42
C THR A 14 -8.44 -13.45 -5.49
N ASN A 15 -8.86 -12.67 -4.50
CA ASN A 15 -10.09 -11.89 -4.53
C ASN A 15 -9.82 -10.54 -5.21
N ILE A 16 -10.58 -10.26 -6.27
CA ILE A 16 -10.47 -9.03 -7.04
C ILE A 16 -11.66 -8.16 -6.66
N LEU A 17 -11.38 -7.01 -6.05
CA LEU A 17 -12.36 -6.10 -5.49
C LEU A 17 -12.23 -4.74 -6.18
N PRO A 18 -13.00 -4.48 -7.25
CA PRO A 18 -13.08 -3.16 -7.84
C PRO A 18 -13.82 -2.24 -6.87
N ILE A 19 -13.17 -1.16 -6.44
CA ILE A 19 -13.75 -0.18 -5.53
C ILE A 19 -13.49 1.23 -6.05
N GLU A 20 -14.45 2.11 -5.82
CA GLU A 20 -14.28 3.53 -6.06
C GLU A 20 -14.02 4.22 -4.73
N ILE A 21 -12.82 4.76 -4.58
CA ILE A 21 -12.40 5.40 -3.34
C ILE A 21 -12.60 6.91 -3.49
N PRO A 22 -13.37 7.55 -2.60
CA PRO A 22 -13.57 9.00 -2.62
C PRO A 22 -12.23 9.73 -2.74
N HIS A 23 -12.17 10.69 -3.65
CA HIS A 23 -10.98 11.52 -3.94
C HIS A 23 -9.76 10.80 -4.53
N PHE A 24 -9.71 9.46 -4.54
CA PHE A 24 -8.61 8.67 -5.14
C PHE A 24 -8.99 8.10 -6.52
N GLY A 25 -10.25 7.74 -6.72
CA GLY A 25 -10.78 7.22 -7.99
C GLY A 25 -10.97 5.71 -7.96
N ARG A 26 -11.09 5.09 -9.15
CA ARG A 26 -11.32 3.66 -9.27
C ARG A 26 -10.01 2.89 -9.13
N VAL A 27 -10.01 1.94 -8.20
CA VAL A 27 -8.91 1.01 -7.97
C VAL A 27 -9.43 -0.41 -7.94
N VAL A 28 -8.51 -1.35 -8.16
CA VAL A 28 -8.75 -2.77 -8.01
C VAL A 28 -7.85 -3.26 -6.88
N VAL A 29 -8.46 -3.70 -5.79
CA VAL A 29 -7.75 -4.37 -4.70
C VAL A 29 -7.66 -5.86 -5.04
N MET A 30 -6.44 -6.38 -5.07
CA MET A 30 -6.15 -7.80 -5.25
C MET A 30 -5.70 -8.38 -3.90
N ALA A 31 -6.61 -9.08 -3.24
CA ALA A 31 -6.35 -9.76 -1.97
C ALA A 31 -6.07 -11.24 -2.24
N PHE A 32 -4.81 -11.63 -2.16
CA PHE A 32 -4.34 -13.00 -2.31
C PHE A 32 -4.26 -13.71 -0.96
N GLU A 33 -4.72 -14.95 -0.92
CA GLU A 33 -4.58 -15.86 0.21
C GLU A 33 -4.26 -17.27 -0.28
N CYS A 34 -3.30 -17.94 0.36
CA CYS A 34 -2.96 -19.34 0.11
C CYS A 34 -3.35 -20.19 1.32
N ASP A 35 -4.29 -21.11 1.12
CA ASP A 35 -4.79 -22.03 2.16
C ASP A 35 -3.69 -23.03 2.61
N GLU A 36 -2.70 -23.33 1.77
CA GLU A 36 -1.63 -24.32 2.04
C GLU A 36 -0.50 -23.80 2.94
N CYS A 37 -0.01 -22.58 2.69
CA CYS A 37 1.12 -22.00 3.42
C CYS A 37 0.77 -20.79 4.28
N GLY A 38 -0.48 -20.30 4.21
CA GLY A 38 -0.94 -19.12 4.93
C GLY A 38 -0.43 -17.78 4.40
N TYR A 39 0.29 -17.77 3.26
CA TYR A 39 0.77 -16.53 2.65
C TYR A 39 -0.41 -15.64 2.22
N ARG A 40 -0.34 -14.36 2.58
CA ARG A 40 -1.34 -13.34 2.25
C ARG A 40 -0.68 -12.11 1.65
N SER A 41 -1.30 -11.53 0.64
CA SER A 41 -0.84 -10.29 0.01
C SER A 41 -2.02 -9.42 -0.40
N ASN A 42 -1.91 -8.11 -0.17
CA ASN A 42 -2.90 -7.13 -0.63
C ASN A 42 -2.20 -6.12 -1.55
N GLU A 43 -2.57 -6.13 -2.82
CA GLU A 43 -2.05 -5.19 -3.82
C GLU A 43 -3.16 -4.25 -4.28
N VAL A 44 -2.83 -2.96 -4.42
CA VAL A 44 -3.75 -1.96 -4.98
C VAL A 44 -3.26 -1.59 -6.38
N LYS A 45 -4.11 -1.81 -7.38
CA LYS A 45 -3.85 -1.39 -8.77
C LYS A 45 -4.77 -0.25 -9.14
N GLU A 46 -4.21 0.80 -9.73
CA GLU A 46 -4.97 1.91 -10.29
C GLU A 46 -5.69 1.42 -11.55
N ALA A 47 -7.01 1.64 -11.60
CA ALA A 47 -7.85 1.33 -12.76
C ALA A 47 -8.38 2.58 -13.44
N SER A 48 -7.87 3.75 -13.03
CA SER A 48 -8.20 5.05 -13.59
C SER A 48 -7.02 5.59 -14.39
N GLU A 49 -7.31 6.52 -15.31
CA GLU A 49 -6.29 7.21 -16.07
C GLU A 49 -5.39 8.02 -15.13
N ILE A 50 -4.10 8.09 -15.46
CA ILE A 50 -3.15 8.91 -14.72
C ILE A 50 -3.67 10.35 -14.73
N ARG A 51 -3.80 10.94 -13.54
CA ARG A 51 -4.28 12.31 -13.41
C ARG A 51 -3.30 13.27 -14.10
N PRO A 52 -3.79 14.37 -14.70
CA PRO A 52 -2.94 15.32 -15.42
C PRO A 52 -1.95 16.05 -14.49
N LEU A 53 -2.23 16.07 -13.19
CA LEU A 53 -1.42 16.75 -12.17
C LEU A 53 -1.04 15.78 -11.05
N GLY A 54 0.19 15.91 -10.56
CA GLY A 54 0.62 15.28 -9.32
C GLY A 54 -0.05 15.92 -8.10
N VAL A 55 -0.09 15.17 -7.00
CA VAL A 55 -0.65 15.65 -5.73
C VAL A 55 0.40 15.50 -4.63
N ARG A 56 0.51 16.51 -3.76
CA ARG A 56 1.36 16.49 -2.57
C ARG A 56 0.48 16.67 -1.33
N TYR A 57 0.52 15.68 -0.44
CA TYR A 57 -0.13 15.76 0.87
C TYR A 57 0.90 16.07 1.95
N LEU A 58 0.59 17.02 2.83
CA LEU A 58 1.39 17.38 4.00
C LEU A 58 0.53 17.16 5.24
N LEU A 59 0.97 16.25 6.12
CA LEU A 59 0.33 15.96 7.38
C LEU A 59 1.27 16.34 8.52
N HIS A 60 0.81 17.22 9.40
CA HIS A 60 1.48 17.51 10.66
C HIS A 60 0.83 16.65 11.76
N VAL A 61 1.55 15.63 12.22
CA VAL A 61 1.06 14.67 13.22
C VAL A 61 1.11 15.32 14.60
N GLN A 62 -0.05 15.51 15.24
CA GLN A 62 -0.14 16.12 16.57
C GLN A 62 -0.70 15.17 17.63
N LYS A 63 -1.59 14.26 17.21
CA LYS A 63 -2.26 13.30 18.10
C LYS A 63 -2.05 11.89 17.61
N ARG A 64 -2.19 10.92 18.51
CA ARG A 64 -2.10 9.49 18.17
C ARG A 64 -3.14 9.07 17.12
N GLU A 65 -4.31 9.70 17.13
CA GLU A 65 -5.37 9.45 16.14
C GLU A 65 -4.93 9.78 14.70
N ASP A 66 -4.00 10.73 14.51
CA ASP A 66 -3.49 11.06 13.19
C ASP A 66 -2.71 9.89 12.56
N LEU A 67 -2.13 9.04 13.40
CA LEU A 67 -1.42 7.84 12.97
C LEU A 67 -2.36 6.75 12.42
N ASN A 68 -3.64 6.80 12.80
CA ASN A 68 -4.68 5.86 12.35
C ASN A 68 -5.28 6.24 10.99
N ARG A 69 -4.91 7.40 10.43
CA ARG A 69 -5.44 7.84 9.13
C ARG A 69 -5.03 6.85 8.04
N GLN A 70 -6.01 6.41 7.25
CA GLN A 70 -5.75 5.55 6.10
C GLN A 70 -5.10 6.37 4.98
N VAL A 71 -4.06 5.80 4.40
CA VAL A 71 -3.27 6.36 3.32
C VAL A 71 -3.22 5.33 2.20
N ILE A 72 -3.58 5.78 1.01
CA ILE A 72 -3.38 5.02 -0.22
C ILE A 72 -2.18 5.63 -0.91
N LYS A 73 -1.12 4.83 -0.98
CA LYS A 73 0.13 5.19 -1.65
C LYS A 73 0.14 4.54 -3.02
N SER A 74 0.32 5.32 -4.09
CA SER A 74 0.61 4.78 -5.42
C SER A 74 2.03 4.22 -5.48
N SER A 75 2.32 3.40 -6.50
CA SER A 75 3.69 2.91 -6.78
C SER A 75 4.67 4.02 -7.17
N PHE A 76 4.16 5.20 -7.55
CA PHE A 76 4.97 6.33 -7.99
C PHE A 76 5.17 7.40 -6.91
N ALA A 77 4.46 7.30 -5.79
CA ALA A 77 4.57 8.27 -4.70
C ALA A 77 5.77 7.96 -3.78
N SER A 78 6.35 9.02 -3.20
CA SER A 78 7.27 8.92 -2.06
C SER A 78 6.59 9.40 -0.77
N ILE A 79 7.07 8.88 0.36
CA ILE A 79 6.66 9.33 1.70
C ILE A 79 7.91 9.86 2.38
N ALA A 80 7.90 11.11 2.82
CA ALA A 80 9.02 11.76 3.49
C ALA A 80 8.65 12.20 4.90
N LEU A 81 9.59 12.05 5.82
CA LEU A 81 9.56 12.56 7.19
C LEU A 81 10.73 13.54 7.37
N PRO A 82 10.51 14.84 7.06
CA PRO A 82 11.60 15.83 7.03
C PRO A 82 12.30 16.02 8.37
N SER A 83 11.59 15.82 9.49
CA SER A 83 12.16 15.94 10.83
C SER A 83 13.20 14.87 11.16
N LEU A 84 13.19 13.76 10.42
CA LEU A 84 14.10 12.62 10.61
C LEU A 84 15.05 12.44 9.41
N ASP A 85 15.02 13.36 8.44
CA ASP A 85 15.73 13.23 7.16
C ASP A 85 15.51 11.86 6.49
N PHE A 86 14.27 11.38 6.55
CA PHE A 86 13.90 10.04 6.11
C PHE A 86 12.94 10.09 4.93
N GLU A 87 13.18 9.25 3.92
CA GLU A 87 12.31 9.11 2.76
C GLU A 87 12.13 7.63 2.37
N ILE A 88 10.89 7.25 2.06
CA ILE A 88 10.53 6.00 1.41
C ILE A 88 10.37 6.32 -0.08
N PRO A 89 11.33 5.96 -0.94
CA PRO A 89 11.29 6.31 -2.35
C PRO A 89 10.25 5.45 -3.09
N PRO A 90 9.81 5.86 -4.30
CA PRO A 90 8.82 5.13 -5.08
C PRO A 90 9.12 3.63 -5.30
N PRO A 91 10.35 3.22 -5.71
CA PRO A 91 10.65 1.80 -5.96
C PRO A 91 10.65 0.91 -4.71
N ALA A 92 10.73 1.50 -3.51
CA ALA A 92 10.81 0.73 -2.27
C ALA A 92 9.49 0.02 -1.92
N GLN A 93 8.33 0.53 -2.38
CA GLN A 93 7.03 -0.06 -2.04
C GLN A 93 6.03 0.05 -3.19
N ARG A 94 5.41 -1.09 -3.53
CA ARG A 94 4.26 -1.19 -4.45
C ARG A 94 3.07 -0.35 -3.96
N GLY A 95 2.12 -0.11 -4.86
CA GLY A 95 0.86 0.53 -4.52
C GLY A 95 0.17 -0.21 -3.37
N SER A 96 -0.11 0.50 -2.28
CA SER A 96 -0.58 -0.11 -1.03
C SER A 96 -1.53 0.81 -0.27
N LEU A 97 -2.46 0.20 0.45
CA LEU A 97 -3.37 0.83 1.39
C LEU A 97 -2.89 0.45 2.80
N ASN A 98 -2.56 1.45 3.61
CA ASN A 98 -2.17 1.24 5.01
C ASN A 98 -2.54 2.45 5.86
N THR A 99 -2.28 2.43 7.17
CA THR A 99 -2.32 3.63 8.00
C THR A 99 -0.99 4.38 7.96
N VAL A 100 -0.97 5.63 8.42
CA VAL A 100 0.29 6.38 8.63
C VAL A 100 1.25 5.58 9.51
N GLU A 101 0.78 5.03 10.64
CA GLU A 101 1.57 4.15 11.50
C GLU A 101 2.09 2.92 10.75
N GLY A 102 1.23 2.25 9.99
CA GLY A 102 1.59 1.02 9.30
C GLY A 102 2.70 1.22 8.25
N PHE A 103 2.74 2.38 7.59
CA PHE A 103 3.85 2.72 6.69
C PHE A 103 5.18 2.89 7.44
N LEU A 104 5.15 3.54 8.61
CA LEU A 104 6.34 3.75 9.44
C LEU A 104 6.86 2.45 10.06
N MET A 105 5.97 1.63 10.60
CA MET A 105 6.33 0.31 11.16
C MET A 105 6.96 -0.59 10.10
N ARG A 106 6.37 -0.64 8.90
CA ARG A 106 6.94 -1.41 7.79
C ARG A 106 8.32 -0.92 7.38
N ALA A 107 8.51 0.40 7.30
CA ALA A 107 9.81 0.99 7.02
C ALA A 107 10.85 0.63 8.10
N GLN A 108 10.47 0.66 9.37
CA GLN A 108 11.33 0.23 10.48
C GLN A 108 11.69 -1.25 10.38
N GLU A 109 10.73 -2.12 10.08
CA GLU A 109 10.96 -3.56 9.91
C GLU A 109 11.92 -3.85 8.75
N ASP A 110 11.79 -3.12 7.64
CA ASP A 110 12.65 -3.32 6.46
C ASP A 110 14.07 -2.79 6.68
N LEU A 111 14.28 -1.79 7.54
CA LEU A 111 15.61 -1.29 7.93
C LEU A 111 16.32 -2.19 8.95
N ASN A 112 15.58 -2.97 9.73
CA ASN A 112 16.13 -3.86 10.76
C ASN A 112 16.52 -5.24 10.22
N LYS A 113 16.35 -5.48 8.91
CA LYS A 113 16.79 -6.70 8.22
C LYS A 113 18.18 -6.50 7.61
#